data_AF-S3Y6I5-F1
#
_entry.id   AF-S3Y6I5-F1
#
_cell.length_a   1.000
_cell.length_b   1.000
_cell.length_c   1.000
_cell.angle_alpha   90.00
_cell.angle_beta   90.00
_cell.angle_gamma   90.00
#
_symmetry.space_group_name_H-M   'P 1'
#
loop_
_entity.id
_entity.type
_entity.pdbx_description
1 polymer ?
#
loop_
_entity_poly.entity_id
_entity_poly.type
_entity_poly.pdbx_seq_one_letter_code
_entity_poly.pdbx_strand_id
1 'polypeptide(L)'
;MTIMQQMNLFNTSSEVAGFKLDYLEVWNWGTFDKKVYHMNLHGNNSLLTGANASGKSTLIDALLTLMVPLKRQRFYNQSSGVEKKGNRTEESYFFGNYGNQQQEGAASTTTLRLRDKGARSVLLASFCNVDKRVVTLFQVRYYTGEELKVLFGVARESLTIERDFSEFDLHGDWRKRLTKKYNTNETKRTIEFFDGPVAYGEKMITLFGMRSDKALTLFNQIVGVKVLDDLDSFIRTNMLEELPAEEKYQELKDNFQNLMEAKTNIDKVKEQIAQLEPINALTEELKEIDIRIVEMEQEKSVAAYWFAARTVDLCDKELVCCKSDLRKLEDRLKELKVQKGELEQEQMRLTVAIEKDEVGQQIHEIEKEINQRVRIRDNRKAKAEEYDKLAKLVKMEQSPDVEVFEINRATAKREKDALQVTIDR
;
A
#
# COMPACT_ATOMS: atom_id res chain seq x y z
N MET A 1 57.59 27.98 -20.42
CA MET A 1 58.39 27.79 -19.19
C MET A 1 57.54 28.29 -18.04
N THR A 2 56.70 27.40 -17.50
CA THR A 2 55.69 27.73 -16.49
C THR A 2 56.39 27.79 -15.14
N ILE A 3 56.58 29.01 -14.62
CA ILE A 3 57.16 29.21 -13.30
C ILE A 3 56.12 28.78 -12.27
N MET A 4 56.39 27.66 -11.59
CA MET A 4 55.76 27.26 -10.34
C MET A 4 55.86 28.43 -9.35
N GLN A 5 54.74 29.10 -9.08
CA GLN A 5 54.66 30.04 -7.97
C GLN A 5 54.65 29.25 -6.66
N GLN A 6 55.78 29.30 -5.96
CA GLN A 6 55.87 28.94 -4.55
C GLN A 6 54.85 29.79 -3.76
N MET A 7 53.99 29.12 -2.99
CA MET A 7 53.10 29.76 -2.01
C MET A 7 53.95 30.37 -0.88
N ASN A 8 54.43 31.59 -1.11
CA ASN A 8 54.97 32.43 -0.03
C ASN A 8 53.79 33.02 0.75
N LEU A 9 53.74 32.72 2.06
CA LEU A 9 52.68 33.13 2.99
C LEU A 9 52.51 34.66 3.12
N PHE A 10 53.42 35.44 2.55
CA PHE A 10 53.41 36.91 2.53
C PHE A 10 53.73 37.44 1.12
N ASN A 11 52.80 37.27 0.18
CA ASN A 11 52.91 37.87 -1.15
C ASN A 11 52.44 39.34 -1.10
N THR A 12 53.35 40.29 -1.35
CA THR A 12 53.12 41.75 -1.33
C THR A 12 52.65 42.32 -2.67
N SER A 13 52.21 41.48 -3.61
CA SER A 13 51.62 41.94 -4.87
C SER A 13 50.26 42.61 -4.62
N SER A 14 50.08 43.85 -5.09
CA SER A 14 48.84 44.62 -4.89
C SER A 14 47.61 44.04 -5.58
N GLU A 15 47.79 43.01 -6.42
CA GLU A 15 46.77 42.33 -7.22
C GLU A 15 46.05 41.19 -6.47
N VAL A 16 46.37 40.95 -5.19
CA VAL A 16 45.73 39.92 -4.37
C VAL A 16 44.26 40.29 -4.09
N ALA A 17 43.36 39.34 -4.38
CA ALA A 17 41.93 39.43 -4.14
C ALA A 17 41.60 39.66 -2.66
N GLY A 18 40.68 40.59 -2.37
CA GLY A 18 40.18 40.83 -1.00
C GLY A 18 39.87 42.30 -0.74
N PHE A 19 39.05 42.57 0.25
CA PHE A 19 38.73 43.93 0.66
C PHE A 19 39.87 44.53 1.49
N LYS A 20 40.37 45.71 1.10
CA LYS A 20 41.44 46.43 1.79
C LYS A 20 40.88 47.69 2.44
N LEU A 21 41.40 48.04 3.62
CA LEU A 21 40.98 49.24 4.33
C LEU A 21 41.37 50.50 3.54
N ASP A 22 40.39 51.26 3.09
CA ASP A 22 40.58 52.50 2.33
C ASP A 22 40.75 53.69 3.28
N TYR A 23 39.83 53.85 4.22
CA TYR A 23 39.93 54.87 5.27
C TYR A 23 39.23 54.47 6.56
N LEU A 24 39.68 55.06 7.67
CA LEU A 24 39.10 54.95 9.01
C LEU A 24 38.74 56.36 9.51
N GLU A 25 37.50 56.54 9.91
CA GLU A 25 37.00 57.75 10.54
C GLU A 25 36.56 57.49 11.98
N VAL A 26 36.96 58.40 12.85
CA VAL A 26 36.71 58.31 14.28
C VAL A 26 36.20 59.64 14.78
N TRP A 27 35.04 59.61 15.44
CA TRP A 27 34.49 60.76 16.13
C TRP A 27 34.18 60.42 17.58
N ASN A 28 34.70 61.23 18.49
CA ASN A 28 34.48 61.11 19.93
C ASN A 28 34.81 59.71 20.49
N TRP A 29 36.06 59.27 20.32
CA TRP A 29 36.52 57.95 20.78
C TRP A 29 37.92 58.03 21.42
N GLY A 30 38.06 57.53 22.63
CA GLY A 30 39.25 57.72 23.46
C GLY A 30 39.59 59.21 23.58
N THR A 31 40.84 59.56 23.31
CA THR A 31 41.32 60.95 23.33
C THR A 31 40.92 61.78 22.11
N PHE A 32 40.36 61.16 21.06
CA PHE A 32 39.86 61.88 19.88
C PHE A 32 38.50 62.50 20.21
N ASP A 33 38.42 63.84 20.22
CA ASP A 33 37.25 64.58 20.69
C ASP A 33 36.88 65.77 19.78
N LYS A 34 35.61 66.16 19.80
CA LYS A 34 34.96 67.33 19.14
C LYS A 34 34.92 67.34 17.62
N LYS A 35 35.91 66.78 16.93
CA LYS A 35 35.97 66.75 15.46
C LYS A 35 36.11 65.32 14.92
N VAL A 36 35.78 65.15 13.65
CA VAL A 36 36.03 63.90 12.94
C VAL A 36 37.51 63.81 12.62
N TYR A 37 38.12 62.69 12.99
CA TYR A 37 39.49 62.36 12.62
C TYR A 37 39.45 61.34 11.50
N HIS A 38 40.12 61.65 10.39
CA HIS A 38 40.11 60.85 9.18
C HIS A 38 41.51 60.32 8.91
N MET A 39 41.65 59.00 8.76
CA MET A 39 42.87 58.31 8.39
C MET A 39 42.69 57.69 7.00
N ASN A 40 43.43 58.21 6.02
CA ASN A 40 43.49 57.68 4.66
C ASN A 40 44.58 56.61 4.55
N LEU A 41 44.21 55.38 4.19
CA LEU A 41 45.14 54.27 3.95
C LEU A 41 45.20 53.85 2.48
N HIS A 42 44.16 54.14 1.70
CA HIS A 42 44.07 53.84 0.27
C HIS A 42 44.36 52.37 -0.08
N GLY A 43 44.03 51.44 0.83
CA GLY A 43 44.28 50.02 0.65
C GLY A 43 45.77 49.62 0.65
N ASN A 44 46.67 50.54 1.03
CA ASN A 44 48.11 50.32 1.07
C ASN A 44 48.60 50.05 2.50
N ASN A 45 49.87 49.62 2.61
CA ASN A 45 50.54 49.49 3.89
C ASN A 45 50.81 50.88 4.49
N SER A 46 50.29 51.14 5.69
CA SER A 46 50.46 52.42 6.39
C SER A 46 51.20 52.23 7.70
N LEU A 47 52.16 53.12 7.98
CA LEU A 47 52.92 53.13 9.23
C LEU A 47 52.40 54.24 10.16
N LEU A 48 51.81 53.84 11.29
CA LEU A 48 51.30 54.79 12.29
C LEU A 48 52.40 55.10 13.32
N THR A 49 53.00 56.30 13.23
CA THR A 49 54.06 56.78 14.13
C THR A 49 53.59 57.94 15.01
N GLY A 50 54.33 58.24 16.09
CA GLY A 50 53.96 59.29 17.05
C GLY A 50 54.51 59.01 18.45
N ALA A 51 54.46 60.00 19.33
CA ALA A 51 54.92 59.86 20.73
C ALA A 51 54.10 58.81 21.50
N ASN A 52 54.62 58.35 22.64
CA ASN A 52 53.83 57.53 23.56
C ASN A 52 52.59 58.31 24.02
N ALA A 53 51.47 57.61 24.21
CA ALA A 53 50.17 58.19 24.56
C ALA A 53 49.55 59.18 23.53
N SER A 54 50.07 59.26 22.31
CA SER A 54 49.49 60.09 21.23
C SER A 54 48.17 59.58 20.63
N GLY A 55 47.63 58.45 21.11
CA GLY A 55 46.37 57.88 20.62
C GLY A 55 46.51 56.85 19.49
N LYS A 56 47.73 56.40 19.16
CA LYS A 56 47.97 55.37 18.12
C LYS A 56 47.19 54.08 18.40
N SER A 57 47.35 53.51 19.59
CA SER A 57 46.63 52.31 20.00
C SER A 57 45.12 52.54 20.04
N THR A 58 44.66 53.76 20.36
CA THR A 58 43.23 54.12 20.37
C THR A 58 42.59 54.03 18.97
N LEU A 59 43.33 54.37 17.91
CA LEU A 59 42.87 54.21 16.52
C LEU A 59 42.79 52.74 16.10
N ILE A 60 43.79 51.95 16.48
CA ILE A 60 43.78 50.50 16.24
C ILE A 60 42.66 49.82 17.03
N ASP A 61 42.46 50.22 18.29
CA ASP A 61 41.35 49.77 19.12
C ASP A 61 40.00 50.15 18.49
N ALA A 62 39.89 51.33 17.84
CA ALA A 62 38.68 51.72 17.11
C ALA A 62 38.38 50.81 15.91
N LEU A 63 39.40 50.45 15.14
CA LEU A 63 39.28 49.48 14.04
C LEU A 63 38.90 48.08 14.57
N LEU A 64 39.54 47.65 15.66
CA LEU A 64 39.23 46.41 16.36
C LEU A 64 37.77 46.40 16.85
N THR A 65 37.29 47.52 17.38
CA THR A 65 35.90 47.70 17.79
C THR A 65 34.91 47.52 16.64
N LEU A 66 35.25 48.00 15.45
CA LEU A 66 34.44 47.84 14.24
C LEU A 66 34.42 46.39 13.72
N MET A 67 35.60 45.74 13.70
CA MET A 67 35.80 44.41 13.11
C MET A 67 35.41 43.27 14.04
N VAL A 68 35.45 43.45 15.36
CA VAL A 68 35.17 42.39 16.35
C VAL A 68 33.99 42.84 17.21
N PRO A 69 32.74 42.69 16.73
CA PRO A 69 31.58 43.33 17.35
C PRO A 69 31.19 42.73 18.71
N LEU A 70 31.50 41.45 18.95
CA LEU A 70 31.20 40.76 20.21
C LEU A 70 32.17 41.17 21.33
N LYS A 71 31.66 41.81 22.38
CA LYS A 71 32.47 42.30 23.52
C LYS A 71 33.33 41.18 24.15
N ARG A 72 32.79 39.97 24.30
CA ARG A 72 33.48 38.81 24.89
C ARG A 72 34.72 38.36 24.11
N GLN A 73 34.77 38.65 22.81
CA GLN A 73 35.87 38.31 21.92
C GLN A 73 36.87 39.46 21.76
N ARG A 74 36.67 40.61 22.41
CA ARG A 74 37.48 41.82 22.23
C ARG A 74 38.31 42.13 23.47
N PHE A 75 39.59 42.39 23.28
CA PHE A 75 40.49 42.80 24.36
C PHE A 75 41.26 44.06 23.93
N TYR A 76 41.06 45.16 24.67
CA TYR A 76 41.70 46.44 24.38
C TYR A 76 43.10 46.54 24.99
N ASN A 77 43.92 47.43 24.41
CA ASN A 77 45.20 47.84 24.98
C ASN A 77 46.25 46.71 25.13
N GLN A 78 46.14 45.65 24.33
CA GLN A 78 47.05 44.51 24.35
C GLN A 78 48.51 44.88 24.02
N SER A 79 48.74 45.97 23.28
CA SER A 79 50.07 46.45 22.88
C SER A 79 50.89 47.10 24.02
N SER A 80 50.30 47.36 25.19
CA SER A 80 50.94 48.12 26.27
C SER A 80 51.70 47.28 27.30
N GLY A 81 51.71 45.95 27.19
CA GLY A 81 52.54 45.05 28.02
C GLY A 81 52.14 44.90 29.49
N VAL A 82 51.06 45.56 29.94
CA VAL A 82 50.49 45.38 31.29
C VAL A 82 49.19 44.60 31.16
N GLU A 83 49.25 43.29 31.35
CA GLU A 83 48.07 42.43 31.47
C GLU A 83 47.34 42.70 32.79
N LYS A 84 46.57 43.78 32.83
CA LYS A 84 45.46 43.90 33.77
C LYS A 84 44.17 43.95 32.97
N LYS A 85 43.51 42.79 32.91
CA LYS A 85 42.13 42.64 32.44
C LYS A 85 41.29 43.76 33.08
N GLY A 86 40.67 44.62 32.26
CA GLY A 86 39.72 45.63 32.73
C GLY A 86 40.22 47.09 32.82
N ASN A 87 41.48 47.42 32.49
CA ASN A 87 41.94 48.81 32.54
C ASN A 87 41.27 49.74 31.49
N ARG A 88 40.78 49.19 30.37
CA ARG A 88 40.03 49.93 29.35
C ARG A 88 38.83 49.13 28.88
N THR A 89 37.66 49.73 29.00
CA THR A 89 36.37 49.20 28.53
C THR A 89 35.81 50.07 27.41
N GLU A 90 34.75 49.64 26.74
CA GLU A 90 34.07 50.47 25.73
C GLU A 90 33.64 51.83 26.31
N GLU A 91 33.18 51.85 27.56
CA GLU A 91 32.76 53.04 28.28
C GLU A 91 33.96 53.99 28.53
N SER A 92 35.14 53.44 28.83
CA SER A 92 36.37 54.22 28.97
C SER A 92 36.76 54.94 27.68
N TYR A 93 36.65 54.25 26.53
CA TYR A 93 36.86 54.89 25.22
C TYR A 93 35.75 55.89 24.90
N PHE A 94 34.48 55.56 25.18
CA PHE A 94 33.37 56.48 24.94
C PHE A 94 33.54 57.78 25.73
N PHE A 95 33.79 57.72 27.03
CA PHE A 95 33.98 58.93 27.86
C PHE A 95 35.32 59.63 27.63
N GLY A 96 36.28 58.95 27.00
CA GLY A 96 37.61 59.49 26.75
C GLY A 96 38.40 59.65 28.04
N ASN A 97 38.43 58.60 28.87
CA ASN A 97 39.15 58.63 30.14
C ASN A 97 40.66 58.77 29.89
N TYR A 98 41.27 59.86 30.33
CA TYR A 98 42.68 60.16 30.05
C TYR A 98 43.56 60.30 31.29
N GLY A 99 42.96 60.37 32.48
CA GLY A 99 43.69 60.55 33.72
C GLY A 99 42.83 60.28 34.93
N ASN A 100 43.47 60.22 36.08
CA ASN A 100 42.86 60.01 37.37
C ASN A 100 43.31 61.17 38.27
N GLN A 101 42.38 61.91 38.84
CA GLN A 101 42.65 62.99 39.78
C GLN A 101 42.24 62.54 41.18
N GLN A 102 43.17 62.58 42.12
CA GLN A 102 42.90 62.40 43.53
C GLN A 102 42.94 63.79 44.17
N GLN A 103 41.80 64.24 44.72
CA GLN A 103 41.77 65.48 45.50
C GLN A 103 42.41 65.23 46.86
N GLU A 104 43.16 66.22 47.36
CA GLU A 104 43.84 66.16 48.65
C GLU A 104 42.79 66.04 49.77
N GLY A 105 42.80 64.92 50.49
CA GLY A 105 41.80 64.58 51.52
C GLY A 105 40.68 63.62 51.09
N ALA A 106 40.57 63.26 49.80
CA ALA A 106 39.59 62.29 49.33
C ALA A 106 40.13 60.85 49.33
N ALA A 107 39.36 59.91 49.89
CA ALA A 107 39.70 58.48 49.93
C ALA A 107 39.56 57.75 48.58
N SER A 108 38.96 58.39 47.57
CA SER A 108 38.73 57.79 46.25
C SER A 108 39.24 58.68 45.11
N THR A 109 39.80 58.04 44.09
CA THR A 109 40.32 58.68 42.89
C THR A 109 39.18 58.92 41.88
N THR A 110 39.03 60.14 41.37
CA THR A 110 38.03 60.47 40.34
C THR A 110 38.68 60.39 38.96
N THR A 111 38.09 59.63 38.05
CA THR A 111 38.58 59.51 36.66
C THR A 111 38.19 60.75 35.85
N LEU A 112 39.17 61.42 35.26
CA LEU A 112 38.97 62.54 34.34
C LEU A 112 38.45 62.04 33.00
N ARG A 113 37.37 62.66 32.51
CA ARG A 113 36.66 62.29 31.29
C ARG A 113 36.63 63.49 30.34
N LEU A 114 36.68 63.25 29.03
CA LEU A 114 36.52 64.29 28.01
C LEU A 114 35.05 64.53 27.66
N ARG A 115 34.20 63.53 27.90
CA ARG A 115 32.80 63.51 27.48
C ARG A 115 31.89 63.00 28.59
N ASP A 116 30.64 63.42 28.52
CA ASP A 116 29.54 62.97 29.36
C ASP A 116 28.57 62.07 28.58
N LYS A 117 27.53 61.56 29.26
CA LYS A 117 26.51 60.68 28.65
C LYS A 117 25.72 61.34 27.52
N GLY A 118 25.67 62.68 27.48
CA GLY A 118 25.05 63.42 26.37
C GLY A 118 25.85 63.40 25.06
N ALA A 119 27.09 62.90 25.08
CA ALA A 119 27.91 62.79 23.89
C ALA A 119 27.47 61.63 22.98
N ARG A 120 28.05 61.58 21.79
CA ARG A 120 27.87 60.50 20.81
C ARG A 120 29.21 60.14 20.22
N SER A 121 29.43 58.87 19.95
CA SER A 121 30.66 58.36 19.36
C SER A 121 30.33 57.60 18.08
N VAL A 122 31.05 57.89 17.01
CA VAL A 122 30.86 57.25 15.70
C VAL A 122 32.20 56.71 15.24
N LEU A 123 32.22 55.42 14.94
CA LEU A 123 33.35 54.75 14.29
C LEU A 123 32.90 54.32 12.90
N LEU A 124 33.75 54.53 11.90
CA LEU A 124 33.47 54.16 10.52
C LEU A 124 34.74 53.71 9.82
N ALA A 125 34.69 52.58 9.12
CA ALA A 125 35.80 52.09 8.30
C ALA A 125 35.25 51.66 6.93
N SER A 126 35.86 52.16 5.86
CA SER A 126 35.50 51.76 4.50
C SER A 126 36.57 50.88 3.90
N PHE A 127 36.12 49.83 3.22
CA PHE A 127 36.97 48.85 2.58
C PHE A 127 36.64 48.77 1.10
N CYS A 128 37.67 48.72 0.26
CA CYS A 128 37.55 48.64 -1.19
C CYS A 128 38.31 47.42 -1.72
N ASN A 129 37.73 46.70 -2.68
CA ASN A 129 38.41 45.63 -3.42
C ASN A 129 38.86 46.13 -4.80
N VAL A 130 39.72 45.37 -5.49
CA VAL A 130 40.19 45.66 -6.86
C VAL A 130 39.03 45.84 -7.86
N ASP A 131 37.90 45.17 -7.65
CA ASP A 131 36.67 45.31 -8.44
C ASP A 131 35.88 46.60 -8.16
N LYS A 132 36.44 47.54 -7.39
CA LYS A 132 35.79 48.78 -6.90
C LYS A 132 34.51 48.55 -6.09
N ARG A 133 34.33 47.35 -5.56
CA ARG A 133 33.26 47.08 -4.58
C ARG A 133 33.66 47.69 -3.25
N VAL A 134 32.74 48.48 -2.68
CA VAL A 134 32.94 49.15 -1.40
C VAL A 134 32.08 48.50 -0.33
N VAL A 135 32.66 48.26 0.84
CA VAL A 135 31.94 47.87 2.06
C VAL A 135 32.34 48.82 3.16
N THR A 136 31.40 49.59 3.67
CA THR A 136 31.62 50.51 4.79
C THR A 136 30.95 49.95 6.04
N LEU A 137 31.75 49.72 7.07
CA LEU A 137 31.32 49.33 8.40
C LEU A 137 31.20 50.58 9.27
N PHE A 138 30.13 50.70 10.05
CA PHE A 138 30.01 51.78 11.02
C PHE A 138 29.29 51.33 12.29
N GLN A 139 29.65 52.00 13.38
CA GLN A 139 29.03 51.79 14.69
C GLN A 139 28.80 53.14 15.35
N VAL A 140 27.55 53.37 15.78
CA VAL A 140 27.15 54.58 16.48
C VAL A 140 26.81 54.26 17.92
N ARG A 141 27.39 55.01 18.84
CA ARG A 141 27.27 54.80 20.29
C ARG A 141 26.73 56.05 20.95
N TYR A 142 25.75 55.87 21.81
CA TYR A 142 25.11 56.94 22.56
C TYR A 142 24.46 56.37 23.82
N TYR A 143 24.32 57.19 24.86
CA TYR A 143 23.58 56.78 26.05
C TYR A 143 22.08 57.02 25.86
N THR A 144 21.27 56.08 26.34
CA THR A 144 19.84 56.28 26.60
C THR A 144 19.61 56.05 28.08
N GLY A 145 19.47 57.12 28.86
CA GLY A 145 19.52 57.04 30.32
C GLY A 145 20.91 56.59 30.80
N GLU A 146 20.97 55.46 31.50
CA GLU A 146 22.22 54.88 32.04
C GLU A 146 22.86 53.83 31.13
N GLU A 147 22.18 53.41 30.07
CA GLU A 147 22.64 52.33 29.19
C GLU A 147 23.35 52.87 27.95
N LEU A 148 24.55 52.35 27.67
CA LEU A 148 25.27 52.61 26.43
C LEU A 148 24.67 51.76 25.30
N LYS A 149 23.92 52.40 24.40
CA LYS A 149 23.39 51.75 23.20
C LYS A 149 24.42 51.80 22.08
N VAL A 150 24.53 50.70 21.36
CA VAL A 150 25.39 50.56 20.19
C VAL A 150 24.53 50.14 19.02
N LEU A 151 24.46 50.99 17.99
CA LEU A 151 23.84 50.65 16.72
C LEU A 151 24.93 50.23 15.75
N PHE A 152 24.71 49.09 15.10
CA PHE A 152 25.62 48.54 14.10
C PHE A 152 25.05 48.78 12.71
N GLY A 153 25.90 49.05 11.73
CA GLY A 153 25.46 49.18 10.35
C GLY A 153 26.53 48.88 9.33
N VAL A 154 26.07 48.43 8.17
CA VAL A 154 26.92 48.09 7.03
C VAL A 154 26.33 48.74 5.79
N ALA A 155 27.19 49.32 4.95
CA ALA A 155 26.83 49.92 3.68
C ALA A 155 27.66 49.32 2.54
N ARG A 156 27.07 49.21 1.35
CA ARG A 156 27.75 48.81 0.10
C ARG A 156 28.27 50.00 -0.71
N GLU A 157 28.36 51.16 -0.07
CA GLU A 157 28.85 52.42 -0.62
C GLU A 157 29.79 53.10 0.38
N SER A 158 30.56 54.08 -0.12
CA SER A 158 31.42 54.92 0.72
C SER A 158 30.58 55.93 1.51
N LEU A 159 30.71 55.91 2.83
CA LEU A 159 30.07 56.84 3.77
C LEU A 159 31.12 57.64 4.54
N THR A 160 30.78 58.85 4.97
CA THR A 160 31.65 59.66 5.86
C THR A 160 30.86 60.20 7.04
N ILE A 161 31.49 60.32 8.20
CA ILE A 161 30.88 60.80 9.45
C ILE A 161 30.37 62.24 9.27
N GLU A 162 31.15 63.11 8.63
CA GLU A 162 30.76 64.51 8.42
C GLU A 162 29.52 64.66 7.52
N ARG A 163 29.43 63.86 6.45
CA ARG A 163 28.32 63.93 5.49
C ARG A 163 27.07 63.21 5.96
N ASP A 164 27.24 62.02 6.55
CA ASP A 164 26.16 61.06 6.76
C ASP A 164 25.71 60.96 8.23
N PHE A 165 26.51 61.45 9.18
CA PHE A 165 26.24 61.36 10.63
C PHE A 165 26.31 62.72 11.36
N SER A 166 26.39 63.84 10.63
CA SER A 166 26.39 65.19 11.20
C SER A 166 25.07 65.54 11.90
N GLU A 167 23.95 65.21 11.29
CA GLU A 167 22.60 65.39 11.84
C GLU A 167 22.14 64.14 12.61
N PHE A 168 22.81 63.77 13.70
CA PHE A 168 22.34 62.67 14.54
C PHE A 168 21.32 63.16 15.59
N ASP A 169 20.22 62.40 15.73
CA ASP A 169 19.17 62.63 16.72
C ASP A 169 18.91 61.35 17.56
N LEU A 170 18.55 61.53 18.83
CA LEU A 170 18.31 60.41 19.75
C LEU A 170 17.01 59.63 19.44
N HIS A 171 16.08 60.24 18.70
CA HIS A 171 14.79 59.66 18.34
C HIS A 171 14.87 58.67 17.16
N GLY A 172 16.02 58.59 16.49
CA GLY A 172 16.29 57.63 15.43
C GLY A 172 15.86 58.08 14.03
N ASP A 173 15.53 59.37 13.84
CA ASP A 173 15.16 59.92 12.53
C ASP A 173 16.36 59.96 11.57
N TRP A 174 17.58 60.10 12.08
CA TRP A 174 18.81 60.01 11.29
C TRP A 174 18.94 58.64 10.60
N ARG A 175 18.53 57.55 11.26
CA ARG A 175 18.49 56.20 10.67
C ARG A 175 17.48 56.14 9.52
N LYS A 176 16.31 56.75 9.69
CA LYS A 176 15.28 56.85 8.64
C LYS A 176 15.77 57.71 7.46
N ARG A 177 16.44 58.84 7.73
CA ARG A 177 17.05 59.72 6.70
C ARG A 177 18.09 58.97 5.88
N LEU A 178 19.01 58.25 6.53
CA LEU A 178 20.02 57.44 5.83
C LEU A 178 19.39 56.32 5.02
N THR A 179 18.44 55.58 5.61
CA THR A 179 17.72 54.51 4.91
C THR A 179 17.00 55.05 3.68
N LYS A 180 16.33 56.20 3.80
CA LYS A 180 15.67 56.85 2.66
C LYS A 180 16.71 57.28 1.62
N LYS A 181 17.74 58.02 2.02
CA LYS A 181 18.77 58.55 1.10
C LYS A 181 19.43 57.45 0.25
N TYR A 182 19.75 56.31 0.85
CA TYR A 182 20.54 55.26 0.19
C TYR A 182 19.75 54.04 -0.30
N ASN A 183 18.50 53.82 0.15
CA ASN A 183 17.70 52.65 -0.26
C ASN A 183 16.45 53.01 -1.10
N THR A 184 16.30 54.24 -1.61
CA THR A 184 15.03 54.68 -2.25
C THR A 184 14.69 53.95 -3.57
N ASN A 185 15.65 53.36 -4.29
CA ASN A 185 15.39 52.81 -5.65
C ASN A 185 16.06 51.45 -5.96
N GLU A 186 16.54 50.70 -4.96
CA GLU A 186 17.25 49.44 -5.19
C GLU A 186 16.48 48.20 -4.72
N THR A 187 16.57 47.11 -5.49
CA THR A 187 16.06 45.79 -5.11
C THR A 187 16.86 45.16 -3.96
N LYS A 188 18.07 45.66 -3.68
CA LYS A 188 18.92 45.28 -2.55
C LYS A 188 19.13 46.51 -1.67
N ARG A 189 19.14 46.33 -0.36
CA ARG A 189 19.42 47.43 0.58
C ARG A 189 20.90 47.78 0.51
N THR A 190 21.20 49.03 0.15
CA THR A 190 22.55 49.59 0.11
C THR A 190 23.10 49.80 1.52
N ILE A 191 22.25 50.27 2.44
CA ILE A 191 22.56 50.40 3.87
C ILE A 191 21.65 49.49 4.70
N GLU A 192 22.27 48.71 5.57
CA GLU A 192 21.62 47.80 6.52
C GLU A 192 22.02 48.17 7.95
N PHE A 193 21.04 48.19 8.85
CA PHE A 193 21.23 48.46 10.27
C PHE A 193 20.87 47.22 11.09
N PHE A 194 21.64 46.97 12.15
CA PHE A 194 21.49 45.82 13.02
C PHE A 194 21.43 46.28 14.48
N ASP A 195 20.47 45.75 15.22
CA ASP A 195 20.29 46.09 16.64
C ASP A 195 21.17 45.22 17.56
N GLY A 196 21.94 44.26 17.00
CA GLY A 196 22.80 43.37 17.76
C GLY A 196 24.12 43.00 17.05
N PRO A 197 25.17 42.66 17.81
CA PRO A 197 26.52 42.41 17.28
C PRO A 197 26.64 41.11 16.47
N VAL A 198 25.78 40.10 16.72
CA VAL A 198 25.82 38.80 16.04
C VAL A 198 25.41 38.96 14.57
N ALA A 199 24.23 39.52 14.30
CA ALA A 199 23.74 39.73 12.94
C ALA A 199 24.66 40.65 12.11
N TYR A 200 25.22 41.69 12.74
CA TYR A 200 26.24 42.54 12.12
C TYR A 200 27.51 41.74 11.77
N GLY A 201 27.97 40.88 12.68
CA GLY A 201 29.11 39.97 12.46
C GLY A 201 28.89 39.01 11.29
N GLU A 202 27.75 38.32 11.25
CA GLU A 202 27.38 37.40 10.18
C GLU A 202 27.29 38.10 8.82
N LYS A 203 26.71 39.30 8.78
CA LYS A 203 26.63 40.10 7.56
C LYS A 203 28.01 40.49 7.06
N MET A 204 28.86 40.95 7.98
CA MET A 204 30.24 41.31 7.69
C MET A 204 31.03 40.12 7.14
N ILE A 205 30.95 38.95 7.78
CA ILE A 205 31.58 37.69 7.32
C ILE A 205 31.12 37.36 5.90
N THR A 206 29.81 37.44 5.64
CA THR A 206 29.22 37.16 4.33
C THR A 206 29.69 38.15 3.25
N LEU A 207 29.73 39.44 3.56
CA LEU A 207 30.12 40.49 2.61
C LEU A 207 31.61 40.44 2.25
N PHE A 208 32.45 40.15 3.24
CA PHE A 208 33.89 39.99 3.03
C PHE A 208 34.27 38.62 2.46
N GLY A 209 33.34 37.66 2.38
CA GLY A 209 33.62 36.30 1.90
C GLY A 209 34.46 35.49 2.87
N MET A 210 34.37 35.77 4.17
CA MET A 210 35.05 35.01 5.22
C MET A 210 34.35 33.66 5.43
N ARG A 211 35.12 32.61 5.72
CA ARG A 211 34.60 31.24 5.90
C ARG A 211 33.98 30.99 7.28
N SER A 212 34.46 31.69 8.31
CA SER A 212 34.05 31.49 9.70
C SER A 212 34.24 32.77 10.53
N ASP A 213 33.49 32.88 11.63
CA ASP A 213 33.62 33.90 12.67
C ASP A 213 34.94 33.81 13.46
N LYS A 214 35.62 32.64 13.41
CA LYS A 214 37.00 32.48 13.93
C LYS A 214 37.95 33.52 13.34
N ALA A 215 37.73 33.96 12.09
CA ALA A 215 38.52 35.01 11.45
C ALA A 215 38.50 36.34 12.22
N LEU A 216 37.38 36.69 12.86
CA LEU A 216 37.26 37.90 13.68
C LEU A 216 38.02 37.76 15.00
N THR A 217 37.98 36.58 15.61
CA THR A 217 38.74 36.28 16.84
C THR A 217 40.24 36.29 16.57
N LEU A 218 40.66 35.71 15.44
CA LEU A 218 42.03 35.78 14.93
C LEU A 218 42.50 37.21 14.75
N PHE A 219 41.69 38.07 14.14
CA PHE A 219 42.04 39.47 13.96
C PHE A 219 42.34 40.16 15.30
N ASN A 220 41.54 39.91 16.34
CA ASN A 220 41.81 40.45 17.68
C ASN A 220 43.14 39.94 18.25
N GLN A 221 43.43 38.65 18.10
CA GLN A 221 44.67 38.05 18.59
C GLN A 221 45.89 38.62 17.84
N ILE A 222 45.81 38.74 16.51
CA ILE A 222 46.87 39.27 15.64
C ILE A 222 47.20 40.73 15.97
N VAL A 223 46.17 41.57 16.17
CA VAL A 223 46.34 42.98 16.55
C VAL A 223 46.99 43.12 17.93
N GLY A 224 46.80 42.13 18.80
CA GLY A 224 47.36 42.09 20.15
C GLY A 224 48.76 41.47 20.27
N VAL A 225 49.35 40.91 19.20
CA VAL A 225 50.50 40.02 19.32
C VAL A 225 51.72 40.71 19.93
N LYS A 226 52.09 40.22 21.13
CA LYS A 226 53.48 40.24 21.60
C LYS A 226 54.02 38.83 21.94
N VAL A 227 53.18 37.81 22.17
CA VAL A 227 53.65 36.43 22.38
C VAL A 227 52.63 35.46 21.79
N LEU A 228 52.99 34.80 20.68
CA LEU A 228 52.38 33.52 20.33
C LEU A 228 53.27 32.48 21.01
N ASP A 229 52.79 31.86 22.10
CA ASP A 229 53.58 30.85 22.82
C ASP A 229 53.87 29.63 21.93
N ASP A 230 52.91 29.23 21.08
CA ASP A 230 53.06 28.19 20.07
C ASP A 230 52.32 28.55 18.78
N LEU A 231 53.11 28.81 17.72
CA LEU A 231 52.60 29.13 16.39
C LEU A 231 51.82 27.96 15.78
N ASP A 232 52.24 26.72 16.04
CA ASP A 232 51.62 25.53 15.45
C ASP A 232 50.23 25.30 16.02
N SER A 233 50.08 25.38 17.35
CA SER A 233 48.78 25.34 18.02
C SER A 233 47.87 26.49 17.57
N PHE A 234 48.41 27.70 17.40
CA PHE A 234 47.65 28.84 16.91
C PHE A 234 47.09 28.61 15.49
N ILE A 235 47.93 28.13 14.57
CA ILE A 235 47.51 27.81 13.18
C ILE A 235 46.49 26.67 13.19
N ARG A 236 46.73 25.58 13.94
CA ARG A 236 45.80 24.44 14.01
C ARG A 236 44.44 24.83 14.56
N THR A 237 44.40 25.62 15.63
CA THR A 237 43.14 25.95 16.32
C THR A 237 42.31 26.97 15.54
N ASN A 238 42.98 27.94 14.93
CA ASN A 238 42.30 29.12 14.39
C ASN A 238 42.28 29.20 12.86
N MET A 239 43.28 28.65 12.16
CA MET A 239 43.35 28.68 10.69
C MET A 239 42.89 27.38 10.03
N LEU A 240 42.97 26.25 10.74
CA LEU A 240 42.41 24.98 10.28
C LEU A 240 40.99 24.80 10.86
N GLU A 241 40.04 24.51 9.99
CA GLU A 241 38.67 24.18 10.39
C GLU A 241 38.64 22.73 10.88
N GLU A 242 38.13 22.51 12.09
CA GLU A 242 37.80 21.17 12.56
C GLU A 242 36.58 20.69 11.78
N LEU A 243 36.79 19.78 10.84
CA LEU A 243 35.72 19.12 10.12
C LEU A 243 35.13 18.03 11.05
N PRO A 244 33.81 17.98 11.27
CA PRO A 244 33.16 16.93 12.06
C PRO A 244 33.11 15.63 11.25
N ALA A 245 34.28 15.03 11.03
CA ALA A 245 34.43 13.83 10.21
C ALA A 245 33.71 12.62 10.84
N GLU A 246 33.73 12.52 12.17
CA GLU A 246 33.06 11.45 12.91
C GLU A 246 31.53 11.53 12.77
N GLU A 247 30.94 12.72 12.92
CA GLU A 247 29.49 12.90 12.75
C GLU A 247 29.05 12.57 11.33
N LYS A 248 29.78 13.03 10.32
CA LYS A 248 29.50 12.69 8.92
C LYS A 248 29.66 11.21 8.62
N TYR A 249 30.61 10.54 9.27
CA TYR A 249 30.79 9.10 9.13
C TYR A 249 29.64 8.31 9.75
N GLN A 250 29.16 8.72 10.93
CA GLN A 250 27.99 8.12 11.57
C GLN A 250 26.74 8.31 10.71
N GLU A 251 26.49 9.51 10.20
CA GLU A 251 25.38 9.78 9.29
C GLU A 251 25.44 8.91 8.03
N LEU A 252 26.63 8.77 7.43
CA LEU A 252 26.83 7.91 6.26
C LEU A 252 26.56 6.43 6.58
N LYS A 253 27.03 5.95 7.74
CA LYS A 253 26.84 4.57 8.19
C LYS A 253 25.36 4.27 8.42
N ASP A 254 24.63 5.15 9.07
CA ASP A 254 23.20 4.98 9.34
C ASP A 254 22.40 4.99 8.03
N ASN A 255 22.71 5.90 7.12
CA ASN A 255 22.11 5.94 5.78
C ASN A 255 22.38 4.65 4.99
N PHE A 256 23.58 4.10 5.08
CA PHE A 256 23.92 2.84 4.44
C PHE A 256 23.14 1.65 5.03
N GLN A 257 22.96 1.61 6.35
CA GLN A 257 22.14 0.58 7.00
C GLN A 257 20.68 0.64 6.55
N ASN A 258 20.09 1.84 6.53
CA ASN A 258 18.72 2.04 6.05
C ASN A 258 18.55 1.57 4.58
N LEU A 259 19.52 1.86 3.71
CA LEU A 259 19.51 1.40 2.32
C LEU A 259 19.63 -0.13 2.20
N MET A 260 20.45 -0.75 3.03
CA MET A 260 20.59 -2.21 3.06
C MET A 260 19.31 -2.91 3.54
N GLU A 261 18.65 -2.37 4.56
CA GLU A 261 17.35 -2.88 5.03
C GLU A 261 16.27 -2.72 3.96
N ALA A 262 16.20 -1.55 3.30
CA ALA A 262 15.25 -1.31 2.21
C ALA A 262 15.47 -2.30 1.06
N LYS A 263 16.71 -2.54 0.65
CA LYS A 263 17.03 -3.55 -0.37
C LYS A 263 16.57 -4.95 0.07
N THR A 264 16.88 -5.34 1.30
CA THR A 264 16.50 -6.66 1.84
C THR A 264 14.99 -6.84 1.85
N ASN A 265 14.24 -5.78 2.17
CA ASN A 265 12.77 -5.81 2.14
C ASN A 265 12.23 -5.90 0.71
N ILE A 266 12.82 -5.18 -0.25
CA ILE A 266 12.45 -5.28 -1.67
C ILE A 266 12.68 -6.70 -2.18
N ASP A 267 13.83 -7.29 -1.87
CA ASP A 267 14.16 -8.64 -2.29
C ASP A 267 13.18 -9.67 -1.68
N LYS A 268 12.81 -9.51 -0.39
CA LYS A 268 11.77 -10.34 0.24
C LYS A 268 10.41 -10.21 -0.44
N VAL A 269 9.97 -8.99 -0.75
CA VAL A 269 8.67 -8.77 -1.40
C VAL A 269 8.64 -9.34 -2.81
N LYS A 270 9.75 -9.22 -3.56
CA LYS A 270 9.88 -9.85 -4.88
C LYS A 270 9.74 -11.37 -4.79
N GLU A 271 10.41 -11.99 -3.82
CA GLU A 271 10.30 -13.44 -3.59
C GLU A 271 8.87 -13.86 -3.22
N GLN A 272 8.19 -13.07 -2.38
CA GLN A 272 6.78 -13.29 -2.04
C GLN A 272 5.87 -13.21 -3.27
N ILE A 273 6.06 -12.22 -4.14
CA ILE A 273 5.30 -12.10 -5.39
C ILE A 273 5.57 -13.32 -6.29
N ALA A 274 6.84 -13.71 -6.47
CA ALA A 274 7.20 -14.87 -7.26
C ALA A 274 6.57 -16.18 -6.76
N GLN A 275 6.42 -16.33 -5.43
CA GLN A 275 5.73 -17.49 -4.83
C GLN A 275 4.20 -17.44 -5.01
N LEU A 276 3.60 -16.24 -5.14
CA LEU A 276 2.16 -16.06 -5.33
C LEU A 276 1.73 -16.14 -6.80
N GLU A 277 2.62 -15.86 -7.75
CA GLU A 277 2.33 -15.92 -9.20
C GLU A 277 1.73 -17.27 -9.65
N PRO A 278 2.27 -18.45 -9.25
CA PRO A 278 1.68 -19.74 -9.61
C PRO A 278 0.25 -19.94 -9.07
N ILE A 279 -0.04 -19.40 -7.87
CA ILE A 279 -1.38 -19.49 -7.28
C ILE A 279 -2.38 -18.66 -8.10
N ASN A 280 -1.96 -17.48 -8.56
CA ASN A 280 -2.79 -16.65 -9.41
C ASN A 280 -3.07 -17.33 -10.76
N ALA A 281 -2.07 -17.99 -11.36
CA ALA A 281 -2.25 -18.77 -12.59
C ALA A 281 -3.26 -19.92 -12.39
N LEU A 282 -3.13 -20.71 -11.31
CA LEU A 282 -4.08 -21.77 -10.97
C LEU A 282 -5.50 -21.24 -10.73
N THR A 283 -5.63 -20.00 -10.22
CA THR A 283 -6.93 -19.37 -10.00
C THR A 283 -7.62 -19.02 -11.32
N GLU A 284 -6.87 -18.56 -12.33
CA GLU A 284 -7.42 -18.32 -13.67
C GLU A 284 -7.82 -19.64 -14.35
N GLU A 285 -7.01 -20.69 -14.23
CA GLU A 285 -7.38 -22.03 -14.72
C GLU A 285 -8.67 -22.54 -14.07
N LEU A 286 -8.84 -22.35 -12.75
CA LEU A 286 -10.07 -22.72 -12.04
C LEU A 286 -11.29 -21.95 -12.56
N LYS A 287 -11.15 -20.64 -12.83
CA LYS A 287 -12.25 -19.85 -13.40
C LYS A 287 -12.68 -20.36 -14.77
N GLU A 288 -11.72 -20.73 -15.63
CA GLU A 288 -12.04 -21.32 -16.93
C GLU A 288 -12.78 -22.66 -16.78
N ILE A 289 -12.36 -23.50 -15.83
CA ILE A 289 -13.04 -24.77 -15.53
C ILE A 289 -14.47 -24.51 -15.03
N ASP A 290 -14.68 -23.56 -14.11
CA ASP A 290 -16.00 -23.20 -13.60
C ASP A 290 -16.94 -22.71 -14.71
N ILE A 291 -16.45 -21.86 -15.62
CA ILE A 291 -17.22 -21.43 -16.81
C ILE A 291 -17.62 -22.65 -17.64
N ARG A 292 -16.68 -23.57 -17.89
CA ARG A 292 -16.92 -24.76 -18.69
C ARG A 292 -17.90 -25.74 -18.05
N ILE A 293 -17.90 -25.83 -16.72
CA ILE A 293 -18.89 -26.62 -15.96
C ILE A 293 -20.29 -26.03 -16.20
N VAL A 294 -20.45 -24.72 -16.06
CA VAL A 294 -21.74 -24.05 -16.29
C VAL A 294 -22.23 -24.26 -17.73
N GLU A 295 -21.35 -24.15 -18.72
CA GLU A 295 -21.67 -24.44 -20.13
C GLU A 295 -22.12 -25.89 -20.32
N MET A 296 -21.38 -26.86 -19.79
CA MET A 296 -21.74 -28.28 -19.89
C MET A 296 -23.05 -28.61 -19.17
N GLU A 297 -23.35 -27.97 -18.04
CA GLU A 297 -24.62 -28.14 -17.35
C GLU A 297 -25.80 -27.61 -18.19
N GLN A 298 -25.61 -26.47 -18.86
CA GLN A 298 -26.59 -25.94 -19.81
C GLN A 298 -26.77 -26.90 -20.99
N GLU A 299 -25.70 -27.38 -21.61
CA GLU A 299 -25.76 -28.36 -22.71
C GLU A 299 -26.47 -29.65 -22.28
N LYS A 300 -26.16 -30.17 -21.10
CA LYS A 300 -26.83 -31.35 -20.53
C LYS A 300 -28.33 -31.13 -20.36
N SER A 301 -28.73 -29.94 -19.90
CA SER A 301 -30.15 -29.59 -19.77
C SER A 301 -30.86 -29.57 -21.13
N VAL A 302 -30.22 -28.98 -22.14
CA VAL A 302 -30.74 -28.91 -23.52
C VAL A 302 -30.82 -30.29 -24.15
N ALA A 303 -29.84 -31.16 -23.91
CA ALA A 303 -29.85 -32.54 -24.39
C ALA A 303 -31.07 -33.31 -23.88
N ALA A 304 -31.47 -33.13 -22.61
CA ALA A 304 -32.67 -33.75 -22.07
C ALA A 304 -33.95 -33.31 -22.82
N TYR A 305 -34.07 -32.02 -23.14
CA TYR A 305 -35.19 -31.52 -23.97
C TYR A 305 -35.15 -32.07 -25.39
N TRP A 306 -33.97 -32.18 -26.00
CA TRP A 306 -33.82 -32.78 -27.33
C TRP A 306 -34.21 -34.27 -27.34
N PHE A 307 -33.78 -35.05 -26.35
CA PHE A 307 -34.18 -36.46 -26.20
C PHE A 307 -35.68 -36.59 -25.97
N ALA A 308 -36.29 -35.73 -25.14
CA ALA A 308 -37.74 -35.73 -24.94
C ALA A 308 -38.50 -35.45 -26.25
N ALA A 309 -38.10 -34.41 -27.00
CA ALA A 309 -38.70 -34.07 -28.29
C ALA A 309 -38.52 -35.20 -29.32
N ARG A 310 -37.34 -35.82 -29.37
CA ARG A 310 -37.06 -36.94 -30.28
C ARG A 310 -37.84 -38.20 -29.89
N THR A 311 -38.02 -38.43 -28.59
CA THR A 311 -38.83 -39.56 -28.09
C THR A 311 -40.29 -39.38 -28.49
N VAL A 312 -40.84 -38.16 -28.37
CA VAL A 312 -42.21 -37.87 -28.85
C VAL A 312 -42.33 -38.14 -30.35
N ASP A 313 -41.41 -37.63 -31.18
CA ASP A 313 -41.42 -37.88 -32.63
C ASP A 313 -41.34 -39.38 -32.99
N LEU A 314 -40.51 -40.16 -32.27
CA LEU A 314 -40.43 -41.61 -32.46
C LEU A 314 -41.71 -42.33 -31.98
N CYS A 315 -42.24 -41.96 -30.83
CA CYS A 315 -43.49 -42.50 -30.31
C CYS A 315 -44.67 -42.19 -31.25
N ASP A 316 -44.73 -41.00 -31.84
CA ASP A 316 -45.75 -40.63 -32.82
C ASP A 316 -45.65 -41.49 -34.08
N LYS A 317 -44.43 -41.75 -34.57
CA LYS A 317 -44.20 -42.66 -35.70
C LYS A 317 -44.64 -44.08 -35.38
N GLU A 318 -44.25 -44.62 -34.24
CA GLU A 318 -44.67 -45.96 -33.78
C GLU A 318 -46.18 -46.03 -33.56
N LEU A 319 -46.80 -44.96 -33.06
CA LEU A 319 -48.25 -44.88 -32.87
C LEU A 319 -48.99 -44.87 -34.21
N VAL A 320 -48.44 -44.23 -35.25
CA VAL A 320 -48.97 -44.32 -36.62
C VAL A 320 -48.86 -45.74 -37.15
N CYS A 321 -47.73 -46.42 -36.97
CA CYS A 321 -47.55 -47.83 -37.35
C CYS A 321 -48.54 -48.75 -36.62
N CYS A 322 -48.62 -48.66 -35.29
CA CYS A 322 -49.55 -49.42 -34.46
C CYS A 322 -51.02 -49.18 -34.87
N LYS A 323 -51.41 -47.93 -35.16
CA LYS A 323 -52.76 -47.61 -35.67
C LYS A 323 -53.03 -48.24 -37.04
N SER A 324 -52.04 -48.26 -37.92
CA SER A 324 -52.14 -48.94 -39.22
C SER A 324 -52.33 -50.44 -39.02
N ASP A 325 -51.54 -51.07 -38.16
CA ASP A 325 -51.61 -52.51 -37.93
C ASP A 325 -52.89 -52.91 -37.18
N LEU A 326 -53.36 -52.07 -36.26
CA LEU A 326 -54.67 -52.23 -35.63
C LEU A 326 -55.78 -52.21 -36.68
N ARG A 327 -55.76 -51.26 -37.63
CA ARG A 327 -56.74 -51.25 -38.74
C ARG A 327 -56.70 -52.53 -39.58
N LYS A 328 -55.50 -53.01 -39.94
CA LYS A 328 -55.34 -54.28 -40.67
C LYS A 328 -55.92 -55.47 -39.89
N LEU A 329 -55.65 -55.53 -38.58
CA LEU A 329 -56.19 -56.56 -37.69
C LEU A 329 -57.71 -56.46 -37.55
N GLU A 330 -58.26 -55.26 -37.42
CA GLU A 330 -59.70 -55.02 -37.38
C GLU A 330 -60.38 -55.45 -38.67
N ASP A 331 -59.80 -55.13 -39.83
CA ASP A 331 -60.33 -55.56 -41.12
C ASP A 331 -60.23 -57.08 -41.28
N ARG A 332 -59.12 -57.70 -40.85
CA ARG A 332 -58.99 -59.16 -40.83
C ARG A 332 -59.99 -59.82 -39.89
N LEU A 333 -60.30 -59.19 -38.75
CA LEU A 333 -61.29 -59.67 -37.80
C LEU A 333 -62.71 -59.53 -38.36
N LYS A 334 -63.01 -58.49 -39.14
CA LYS A 334 -64.28 -58.39 -39.88
C LYS A 334 -64.38 -59.50 -40.92
N GLU A 335 -63.34 -59.74 -41.72
CA GLU A 335 -63.29 -60.84 -42.69
C GLU A 335 -63.54 -62.20 -42.03
N LEU A 336 -62.82 -62.49 -40.93
CA LEU A 336 -62.97 -63.74 -40.19
C LEU A 336 -64.37 -63.89 -39.58
N LYS A 337 -64.99 -62.79 -39.12
CA LYS A 337 -66.39 -62.83 -38.63
C LYS A 337 -67.38 -63.15 -39.76
N VAL A 338 -67.16 -62.61 -40.96
CA VAL A 338 -67.98 -62.94 -42.14
C VAL A 338 -67.80 -64.42 -42.47
N GLN A 339 -66.56 -64.92 -42.56
CA GLN A 339 -66.27 -66.33 -42.82
C GLN A 339 -66.87 -67.26 -41.75
N LYS A 340 -66.79 -66.88 -40.47
CA LYS A 340 -67.42 -67.63 -39.38
C LYS A 340 -68.94 -67.70 -39.57
N GLY A 341 -69.57 -66.58 -39.93
CA GLY A 341 -71.01 -66.54 -40.20
C GLY A 341 -71.40 -67.41 -41.40
N GLU A 342 -70.60 -67.41 -42.47
CA GLU A 342 -70.80 -68.29 -43.63
C GLU A 342 -70.67 -69.77 -43.26
N LEU A 343 -69.63 -70.14 -42.52
CA LEU A 343 -69.40 -71.51 -42.05
C LEU A 343 -70.49 -71.97 -41.07
N GLU A 344 -70.98 -71.10 -40.18
CA GLU A 344 -72.11 -71.41 -39.29
C GLU A 344 -73.40 -71.64 -40.08
N GLN A 345 -73.66 -70.85 -41.13
CA GLN A 345 -74.79 -71.08 -42.05
C GLN A 345 -74.63 -72.39 -42.83
N GLU A 346 -73.42 -72.70 -43.29
CA GLU A 346 -73.12 -73.95 -43.99
C GLU A 346 -73.27 -75.16 -43.07
N GLN A 347 -72.77 -75.07 -41.83
CA GLN A 347 -72.98 -76.07 -40.79
C GLN A 347 -74.47 -76.29 -40.53
N MET A 348 -75.25 -75.22 -40.35
CA MET A 348 -76.70 -75.31 -40.14
C MET A 348 -77.41 -75.94 -41.34
N ARG A 349 -76.98 -75.63 -42.57
CA ARG A 349 -77.48 -76.30 -43.80
C ARG A 349 -77.17 -77.79 -43.82
N LEU A 350 -75.94 -78.18 -43.49
CA LEU A 350 -75.51 -79.58 -43.47
C LEU A 350 -76.23 -80.37 -42.37
N THR A 351 -76.41 -79.79 -41.17
CA THR A 351 -77.20 -80.40 -40.10
C THR A 351 -78.64 -80.65 -40.54
N VAL A 352 -79.29 -79.66 -41.17
CA VAL A 352 -80.65 -79.84 -41.72
C VAL A 352 -80.69 -80.87 -42.86
N ALA A 353 -79.64 -80.95 -43.69
CA ALA A 353 -79.55 -81.95 -44.75
C ALA A 353 -79.42 -83.38 -44.18
N ILE A 354 -78.63 -83.55 -43.11
CA ILE A 354 -78.47 -84.82 -42.40
C ILE A 354 -79.78 -85.24 -41.71
N GLU A 355 -80.50 -84.31 -41.06
CA GLU A 355 -81.79 -84.62 -40.41
C GLU A 355 -82.91 -84.96 -41.41
N LYS A 356 -82.81 -84.47 -42.65
CA LYS A 356 -83.77 -84.75 -43.73
C LYS A 356 -83.39 -85.95 -44.61
N ASP A 357 -82.24 -86.59 -44.38
CA ASP A 357 -81.85 -87.76 -45.15
C ASP A 357 -82.69 -88.97 -44.72
N GLU A 358 -83.50 -89.51 -45.64
CA GLU A 358 -84.43 -90.62 -45.40
C GLU A 358 -83.70 -91.86 -44.88
N VAL A 359 -82.42 -92.02 -45.23
CA VAL A 359 -81.55 -93.10 -44.77
C VAL A 359 -81.19 -92.93 -43.28
N GLY A 360 -81.01 -91.70 -42.79
CA GLY A 360 -80.70 -91.41 -41.39
C GLY A 360 -81.88 -91.70 -40.46
N GLN A 361 -83.11 -91.40 -40.89
CA GLN A 361 -84.31 -91.75 -40.13
C GLN A 361 -84.55 -93.26 -40.07
N GLN A 362 -84.33 -93.98 -41.18
CA GLN A 362 -84.43 -95.44 -41.21
C GLN A 362 -83.37 -96.12 -40.32
N ILE A 363 -82.14 -95.63 -40.28
CA ILE A 363 -81.10 -96.16 -39.38
C ILE A 363 -81.49 -95.96 -37.92
N HIS A 364 -82.03 -94.79 -37.57
CA HIS A 364 -82.44 -94.50 -36.20
C HIS A 364 -83.65 -95.34 -35.74
N GLU A 365 -84.60 -95.64 -36.65
CA GLU A 365 -85.70 -96.58 -36.38
C GLU A 365 -85.22 -98.03 -36.24
N ILE A 366 -84.29 -98.47 -37.09
CA ILE A 366 -83.70 -99.82 -37.03
C ILE A 366 -82.86 -99.99 -35.74
N GLU A 367 -82.09 -98.99 -35.31
CA GLU A 367 -81.37 -99.02 -34.02
C GLU A 367 -82.33 -99.16 -32.83
N LYS A 368 -83.51 -98.52 -32.92
CA LYS A 368 -84.55 -98.59 -31.89
C LYS A 368 -85.20 -99.98 -31.84
N GLU A 369 -85.48 -100.59 -32.99
CA GLU A 369 -85.99 -101.97 -33.07
C GLU A 369 -84.95 -103.00 -32.59
N ILE A 370 -83.68 -102.85 -32.97
CA ILE A 370 -82.59 -103.73 -32.53
C ILE A 370 -82.47 -103.70 -31.00
N ASN A 371 -82.47 -102.50 -30.39
CA ASN A 371 -82.41 -102.36 -28.95
C ASN A 371 -83.62 -103.00 -28.23
N GLN A 372 -84.83 -102.90 -28.79
CA GLN A 372 -86.00 -103.60 -28.23
C GLN A 372 -85.87 -105.12 -28.32
N ARG A 373 -85.45 -105.66 -29.48
CA ARG A 373 -85.29 -107.10 -29.70
C ARG A 373 -84.20 -107.71 -28.80
N VAL A 374 -83.08 -107.01 -28.61
CA VAL A 374 -82.00 -107.40 -27.70
C VAL A 374 -82.50 -107.49 -26.25
N ARG A 375 -83.27 -106.50 -25.81
CA ARG A 375 -83.84 -106.47 -24.45
C ARG A 375 -84.80 -107.64 -24.19
N ILE A 376 -85.60 -108.03 -25.18
CA ILE A 376 -86.50 -109.20 -25.09
C ILE A 376 -85.70 -110.51 -25.03
N ARG A 377 -84.66 -110.65 -25.85
CA ARG A 377 -83.77 -111.82 -25.85
C ARG A 377 -83.11 -112.01 -24.48
N ASP A 378 -82.52 -110.95 -23.93
CA ASP A 378 -81.77 -111.05 -22.67
C ASP A 378 -82.70 -111.37 -21.49
N ASN A 379 -83.92 -110.84 -21.49
CA ASN A 379 -84.92 -111.14 -20.47
C ASN A 379 -85.41 -112.61 -20.55
N ARG A 380 -85.57 -113.17 -21.75
CA ARG A 380 -85.91 -114.60 -21.94
C ARG A 380 -84.76 -115.52 -21.53
N LYS A 381 -83.52 -115.13 -21.83
CA LYS A 381 -82.31 -115.89 -21.44
C LYS A 381 -82.12 -115.89 -19.92
N ALA A 382 -82.30 -114.75 -19.26
CA ALA A 382 -82.25 -114.65 -17.80
C ALA A 382 -83.28 -115.56 -17.12
N LYS A 383 -84.53 -115.60 -17.61
CA LYS A 383 -85.58 -116.49 -17.06
C LYS A 383 -85.26 -117.97 -17.27
N ALA A 384 -84.64 -118.35 -18.38
CA ALA A 384 -84.21 -119.72 -18.62
C ALA A 384 -83.05 -120.13 -17.68
N GLU A 385 -82.07 -119.25 -17.48
CA GLU A 385 -80.96 -119.48 -16.55
C GLU A 385 -81.43 -119.54 -15.08
N GLU A 386 -82.45 -118.76 -14.71
CA GLU A 386 -83.07 -118.79 -13.38
C GLU A 386 -83.84 -120.11 -13.14
N TYR A 387 -84.55 -120.61 -14.16
CA TYR A 387 -85.17 -121.93 -14.11
C TYR A 387 -84.13 -123.05 -13.96
N ASP A 388 -83.06 -123.04 -14.75
CA ASP A 388 -82.03 -124.09 -14.68
C ASP A 388 -81.30 -124.12 -13.33
N LYS A 389 -81.11 -122.95 -12.70
CA LYS A 389 -80.57 -122.87 -11.33
C LYS A 389 -81.51 -123.51 -10.30
N LEU A 390 -82.82 -123.25 -10.41
CA LEU A 390 -83.82 -123.83 -9.51
C LEU A 390 -83.98 -125.35 -9.74
N ALA A 391 -84.01 -125.81 -10.98
CA ALA A 391 -84.08 -127.23 -11.32
C ALA A 391 -82.86 -128.01 -10.79
N LYS A 392 -81.65 -127.41 -10.86
CA LYS A 392 -80.41 -127.99 -10.32
C LYS A 392 -80.42 -128.14 -8.80
N LEU A 393 -81.04 -127.21 -8.08
CA LEU A 393 -81.16 -127.22 -6.62
C LEU A 393 -82.07 -128.34 -6.11
N VAL A 394 -83.11 -128.68 -6.86
CA VAL A 394 -84.08 -129.74 -6.52
C VAL A 394 -83.73 -131.07 -7.22
N LYS A 395 -82.51 -131.19 -7.80
CA LYS A 395 -82.02 -132.36 -8.55
C LYS A 395 -82.98 -132.85 -9.65
N MET A 396 -83.67 -131.92 -10.32
CA MET A 396 -84.50 -132.20 -11.48
C MET A 396 -83.74 -131.90 -12.79
N GLU A 397 -84.25 -132.44 -13.90
CA GLU A 397 -83.59 -132.37 -15.21
C GLU A 397 -83.53 -130.93 -15.73
N GLN A 398 -82.33 -130.48 -16.13
CA GLN A 398 -82.03 -129.10 -16.57
C GLN A 398 -82.27 -128.94 -18.08
N SER A 399 -82.62 -127.73 -18.50
CA SER A 399 -82.96 -127.35 -19.88
C SER A 399 -84.03 -128.27 -20.51
N PRO A 400 -85.22 -128.39 -19.88
CA PRO A 400 -86.25 -129.31 -20.34
C PRO A 400 -86.87 -128.85 -21.66
N ASP A 401 -87.20 -129.81 -22.52
CA ASP A 401 -88.18 -129.58 -23.58
C ASP A 401 -89.58 -129.38 -22.96
N VAL A 402 -90.54 -128.81 -23.69
CA VAL A 402 -91.85 -128.37 -23.18
C VAL A 402 -92.56 -129.46 -22.38
N GLU A 403 -92.48 -130.72 -22.85
CA GLU A 403 -93.08 -131.87 -22.17
C GLU A 403 -92.36 -132.24 -20.86
N VAL A 404 -91.03 -132.11 -20.81
CA VAL A 404 -90.21 -132.41 -19.62
C VAL A 404 -90.36 -131.32 -18.55
N PHE A 405 -90.62 -130.07 -18.96
CA PHE A 405 -90.85 -128.96 -18.04
C PHE A 405 -92.14 -129.16 -17.22
N GLU A 406 -93.22 -129.61 -17.87
CA GLU A 406 -94.49 -129.89 -17.20
C GLU A 406 -94.39 -131.10 -16.25
N ILE A 407 -93.58 -132.12 -16.60
CA ILE A 407 -93.31 -133.26 -15.71
C ILE A 407 -92.52 -132.83 -14.47
N ASN A 408 -91.47 -132.02 -14.64
CA ASN A 408 -90.70 -131.46 -13.51
C ASN A 408 -91.58 -130.58 -12.61
N ARG A 409 -92.48 -129.79 -13.20
CA ARG A 409 -93.43 -128.95 -12.46
C ARG A 409 -94.42 -129.78 -11.62
N ALA A 410 -94.94 -130.88 -12.16
CA ALA A 410 -95.83 -131.78 -11.43
C ALA A 410 -95.12 -132.51 -10.28
N THR A 411 -93.86 -132.89 -10.48
CA THR A 411 -93.03 -133.59 -9.48
C THR A 411 -92.59 -132.65 -8.36
N ALA A 412 -92.18 -131.42 -8.70
CA ALA A 412 -91.82 -130.39 -7.72
C ALA A 412 -93.01 -129.99 -6.83
N LYS A 413 -94.23 -130.03 -7.37
CA LYS A 413 -95.45 -129.79 -6.59
C LYS A 413 -95.68 -130.90 -5.55
N ARG A 414 -95.46 -132.17 -5.91
CA ARG A 414 -95.59 -133.32 -4.98
C ARG A 414 -94.53 -133.33 -3.89
N GLU A 415 -93.28 -133.02 -4.20
CA GLU A 415 -92.20 -132.98 -3.20
C GLU A 415 -92.35 -131.78 -2.24
N LYS A 416 -92.84 -130.64 -2.74
CA LYS A 416 -93.20 -129.49 -1.91
C LYS A 416 -94.27 -129.84 -0.88
N ASP A 417 -95.34 -130.52 -1.30
CA ASP A 417 -96.44 -130.90 -0.40
C ASP A 417 -95.99 -131.93 0.65
N ALA A 418 -95.02 -132.80 0.34
CA ALA A 418 -94.44 -133.77 1.27
C ALA A 418 -93.47 -133.14 2.31
N LEU A 419 -92.68 -132.15 1.91
CA LEU A 419 -91.78 -131.40 2.81
C LEU A 419 -92.56 -130.46 3.74
N GLN A 420 -93.68 -129.89 3.28
CA GLN A 420 -94.53 -129.01 4.09
C GLN A 420 -95.10 -129.75 5.32
N VAL A 421 -95.46 -131.03 5.21
CA VAL A 421 -95.93 -131.88 6.33
C VAL A 421 -94.82 -132.21 7.34
N THR A 422 -93.55 -132.04 6.97
CA THR A 422 -92.38 -132.30 7.83
C THR A 422 -91.87 -131.02 8.52
N ILE A 423 -92.26 -129.84 8.05
CA ILE A 423 -91.91 -128.54 8.63
C ILE A 423 -92.96 -128.06 9.65
N ASP A 424 -94.22 -128.52 9.54
CA ASP A 424 -95.31 -128.15 10.47
C ASP A 424 -95.42 -129.08 11.72
N ARG A 425 -94.32 -129.74 12.10
CA ARG A 425 -94.19 -130.61 13.29
C ARG A 425 -92.90 -130.31 14.01
#